data_AF-A0A1G9EFM3-F1
#
_entry.id   AF-A0A1G9EFM3-F1
#
_cell.length_a   1.000
_cell.length_b   1.000
_cell.length_c   1.000
_cell.angle_alpha   90.00
_cell.angle_beta   90.00
_cell.angle_gamma   90.00
#
_symmetry.space_group_name_H-M   'P 1'
#
loop_
_entity.id
_entity.type
_entity.pdbx_description
1 polymer ?
#
loop_
_entity_poly.entity_id
_entity_poly.type
_entity_poly.pdbx_seq_one_letter_code
_entity_poly.pdbx_strand_id
1 'polypeptide(L)'
;MSHVEDPETVTEPEAQKPQGLNAALWSRIAGAGARMVRWPWWVQVAGLYIAARLLSACIFMAAALHQGVNPWFPAKPDYWNFINIWDARWYAEALQTGYPALLPTDAAGTVQENTWAFYPLFPVLGRVVSGLTGTGPAWSLTAIALVSGIGAALVAYRIFRHRATHRTALWGIVFLATFPVAPVLQVPYAESLNLLLLGAALLLVMERRYLWAMPVVVLMCLSRPTGVPFAVMLGLLFLYRFWQRVATPRVTAQGLTTNSLTPKRFTAQRFTAQRLTAKRRDGGAVPSNAELWSLGGLTAVSGIGALLWPAIAWAATGDLGAYTKTETAWRGDDLVPFKPWFDTGIMLFGPTLGVLAPFVFVAAFTLLMMSRPVAALGTELRLWCCCYTGYLLVFLHPQTSTFRMLLPLFPLALSAAVLSRSRAYRGAMVVMFVLLQIVWVVWLWAWAQLPGGGDYPP
;
A
#
# COMPACT_ATOMS: atom_id res chain seq x y z
N MET A 1 27.85 78.26 26.63
CA MET A 1 28.26 76.92 26.16
C MET A 1 27.55 75.89 27.02
N SER A 2 26.92 74.91 26.37
CA SER A 2 26.36 73.64 26.88
C SER A 2 25.30 73.68 28.00
N HIS A 3 24.03 73.63 27.60
CA HIS A 3 23.04 72.79 28.26
C HIS A 3 22.81 71.56 27.39
N VAL A 4 23.02 70.39 27.98
CA VAL A 4 22.79 69.06 27.38
C VAL A 4 21.33 68.71 27.67
N GLU A 5 20.53 68.50 26.62
CA GLU A 5 19.20 67.89 26.70
C GLU A 5 19.29 66.41 26.28
N ASP A 6 18.48 65.59 26.95
CA ASP A 6 18.39 64.13 26.89
C ASP A 6 18.20 63.53 25.48
N PRO A 7 18.79 62.37 25.17
CA PRO A 7 18.38 61.57 24.05
C PRO A 7 17.15 60.72 24.42
N GLU A 8 16.09 60.95 23.66
CA GLU A 8 14.82 60.21 23.63
C GLU A 8 15.01 58.70 23.78
N THR A 9 14.23 58.12 24.69
CA THR A 9 13.91 56.70 24.73
C THR A 9 13.15 56.31 23.45
N VAL A 10 13.87 55.76 22.48
CA VAL A 10 13.26 55.05 21.34
C VAL A 10 12.64 53.76 21.86
N THR A 11 11.32 53.76 22.02
CA THR A 11 10.52 52.55 22.23
C THR A 11 10.54 51.72 20.95
N GLU A 12 11.08 50.50 21.02
CA GLU A 12 10.96 49.51 19.94
C GLU A 12 9.46 49.27 19.63
N PRO A 13 9.05 49.19 18.35
CA PRO A 13 7.69 48.84 18.03
C PRO A 13 7.43 47.39 18.43
N GLU A 14 6.54 47.20 19.40
CA GLU A 14 5.95 45.90 19.74
C GLU A 14 5.47 45.21 18.45
N ALA A 15 6.06 44.06 18.13
CA ALA A 15 5.67 43.28 16.97
C ALA A 15 4.19 42.91 17.07
N GLN A 16 3.37 43.62 16.29
CA GLN A 16 1.92 43.51 16.31
C GLN A 16 1.52 42.09 15.89
N LYS A 17 1.06 41.29 16.85
CA LYS A 17 0.48 39.96 16.57
C LYS A 17 -0.64 40.16 15.54
N PRO A 18 -0.70 39.37 14.46
CA PRO A 18 -1.72 39.54 13.44
C PRO A 18 -3.10 39.37 14.09
N GLN A 19 -3.88 40.45 14.18
CA GLN A 19 -5.26 40.41 14.65
C GLN A 19 -6.16 40.30 13.42
N GLY A 20 -6.92 39.21 13.32
CA GLY A 20 -7.84 38.97 12.22
C GLY A 20 -8.37 37.54 12.17
N LEU A 21 -9.37 37.29 11.31
CA LEU A 21 -10.02 35.99 11.11
C LEU A 21 -9.00 34.84 10.88
N ASN A 22 -7.89 35.15 10.20
CA ASN A 22 -6.77 34.24 9.98
C ASN A 22 -6.09 33.81 11.29
N ALA A 23 -5.84 34.72 12.23
CA ALA A 23 -5.22 34.38 13.51
C ALA A 23 -6.15 33.55 14.40
N ALA A 24 -7.46 33.80 14.35
CA ALA A 24 -8.47 32.97 15.01
C ALA A 24 -8.58 31.57 14.39
N LEU A 25 -8.48 31.46 13.06
CA LEU A 25 -8.44 30.18 12.36
C LEU A 25 -7.15 29.42 12.69
N TRP A 26 -5.99 30.07 12.64
CA TRP A 26 -4.70 29.48 12.99
C TRP A 26 -4.62 29.06 14.45
N SER A 27 -5.19 29.83 15.39
CA SER A 27 -5.26 29.47 16.80
C SER A 27 -6.21 28.29 17.04
N ARG A 28 -7.33 28.22 16.32
CA ARG A 28 -8.24 27.06 16.34
C ARG A 28 -7.60 25.80 15.75
N ILE A 29 -6.88 25.91 14.63
CA ILE A 29 -6.11 24.82 14.02
C ILE A 29 -4.99 24.35 14.97
N ALA A 30 -4.25 25.29 15.57
CA ALA A 30 -3.21 24.99 16.55
C ALA A 30 -3.77 24.33 17.82
N GLY A 31 -4.91 24.81 18.32
CA GLY A 31 -5.60 24.25 19.49
C GLY A 31 -6.26 22.90 19.21
N ALA A 32 -6.75 22.65 18.00
CA ALA A 32 -7.20 21.33 17.56
C ALA A 32 -6.00 20.36 17.46
N GLY A 33 -4.88 20.80 16.88
CA GLY A 33 -3.64 20.03 16.82
C GLY A 33 -3.09 19.65 18.19
N ALA A 34 -3.09 20.59 19.15
CA ALA A 34 -2.65 20.34 20.52
C ALA A 34 -3.56 19.34 21.26
N ARG A 35 -4.87 19.34 20.99
CA ARG A 35 -5.82 18.35 21.53
C ARG A 35 -5.65 16.97 20.88
N MET A 36 -5.44 16.91 19.57
CA MET A 36 -5.21 15.65 18.84
C MET A 36 -3.95 14.92 19.32
N VAL A 37 -2.89 15.63 19.74
CA VAL A 37 -1.68 15.01 20.30
C VAL A 37 -1.99 14.15 21.54
N ARG A 38 -3.03 14.49 22.30
CA ARG A 38 -3.44 13.77 23.51
C ARG A 38 -4.32 12.55 23.24
N TRP A 39 -4.85 12.39 22.02
CA TRP A 39 -5.70 11.26 21.68
C TRP A 39 -4.90 9.96 21.58
N PRO A 40 -5.52 8.78 21.82
CA PRO A 40 -4.89 7.51 21.51
C PRO A 40 -4.45 7.46 20.04
N TRP A 41 -3.31 6.81 19.77
CA TRP A 41 -2.71 6.78 18.43
C TRP A 41 -3.67 6.29 17.34
N TRP A 42 -4.55 5.34 17.68
CA TRP A 42 -5.49 4.75 16.72
C TRP A 42 -6.57 5.75 16.31
N VAL A 43 -7.02 6.63 17.22
CA VAL A 43 -7.94 7.72 16.90
C VAL A 43 -7.26 8.74 16.00
N GLN A 44 -5.99 9.08 16.27
CA GLN A 44 -5.23 10.01 15.43
C GLN A 44 -5.11 9.47 13.99
N VAL A 45 -4.72 8.20 13.84
CA VAL A 45 -4.56 7.55 12.52
C VAL A 45 -5.89 7.44 11.79
N ALA A 46 -6.94 6.95 12.47
CA ALA A 46 -8.28 6.84 11.87
C ALA A 46 -8.82 8.22 11.46
N GLY A 47 -8.66 9.23 12.32
CA GLY A 47 -9.08 10.60 12.02
C GLY A 47 -8.35 11.20 10.81
N LEU A 48 -7.03 10.99 10.69
CA LEU A 48 -6.26 11.40 9.52
C LEU A 48 -6.72 10.71 8.24
N TYR A 49 -6.97 9.39 8.31
CA TYR A 49 -7.47 8.63 7.18
C TYR A 49 -8.85 9.10 6.74
N ILE A 50 -9.80 9.22 7.67
CA ILE A 50 -11.16 9.69 7.41
C ILE A 50 -11.15 11.10 6.80
N ALA A 51 -10.34 12.02 7.34
CA ALA A 51 -10.21 13.36 6.78
C ALA A 51 -9.70 13.33 5.34
N ALA A 52 -8.72 12.47 5.02
CA ALA A 52 -8.24 12.30 3.66
C ALA A 52 -9.30 11.68 2.73
N ARG A 53 -10.14 10.76 3.22
CA ARG A 53 -11.28 10.20 2.45
C ARG A 53 -12.38 11.20 2.20
N LEU A 54 -12.70 12.07 3.15
CA LEU A 54 -13.64 13.17 2.92
C LEU A 54 -13.14 14.12 1.84
N LEU A 55 -11.85 14.46 1.85
CA LEU A 55 -11.23 15.25 0.79
C LEU A 55 -11.33 14.54 -0.57
N SER A 56 -10.97 13.26 -0.64
CA SER A 56 -11.10 12.46 -1.85
C SER A 56 -12.57 12.36 -2.32
N ALA A 57 -13.54 12.31 -1.41
CA ALA A 57 -14.97 12.35 -1.74
C ALA A 57 -15.39 13.68 -2.35
N CYS A 58 -14.89 14.81 -1.83
CA CYS A 58 -15.09 16.12 -2.45
C CYS A 58 -14.51 16.18 -3.87
N ILE A 59 -13.32 15.61 -4.09
CA ILE A 59 -12.70 15.56 -5.42
C ILE A 59 -13.53 14.70 -6.38
N PHE A 60 -13.97 13.49 -5.95
CA PHE A 60 -14.86 12.66 -6.74
C PHE A 60 -16.18 13.36 -7.07
N MET A 61 -16.81 14.01 -6.09
CA MET A 61 -18.05 14.76 -6.32
C MET A 61 -17.84 15.91 -7.31
N ALA A 62 -16.74 16.65 -7.18
CA ALA A 62 -16.42 17.72 -8.12
C ALA A 62 -16.25 17.17 -9.54
N ALA A 63 -15.50 16.08 -9.72
CA ALA A 63 -15.34 15.43 -11.02
C ALA A 63 -16.67 14.88 -11.56
N ALA A 64 -17.52 14.31 -10.70
CA ALA A 64 -18.84 13.81 -11.07
C ALA A 64 -19.73 14.90 -11.68
N LEU A 65 -19.69 16.14 -11.17
CA LEU A 65 -20.42 17.28 -11.73
C LEU A 65 -20.01 17.65 -13.16
N HIS A 66 -18.80 17.25 -13.58
CA HIS A 66 -18.25 17.49 -14.91
C HIS A 66 -18.28 16.25 -15.80
N GLN A 67 -18.67 15.09 -15.28
CA GLN A 67 -18.74 13.84 -16.04
C GLN A 67 -19.83 13.93 -17.12
N GLY A 68 -19.40 13.70 -18.38
CA GLY A 68 -20.30 13.58 -19.52
C GLY A 68 -21.11 12.28 -19.49
N VAL A 69 -21.88 12.05 -20.55
CA VAL A 69 -22.56 10.76 -20.76
C VAL A 69 -21.51 9.66 -20.80
N ASN A 70 -21.78 8.54 -20.12
CA ASN A 70 -20.91 7.37 -20.06
C ASN A 70 -21.77 6.10 -20.26
N PRO A 71 -21.15 4.91 -20.44
CA PRO A 71 -21.87 3.67 -20.70
C PRO A 71 -22.79 3.18 -19.57
N TRP A 72 -22.62 3.69 -18.34
CA TRP A 72 -23.29 3.16 -17.16
C TRP A 72 -24.41 4.06 -16.65
N PHE A 73 -24.22 5.38 -16.71
CA PHE A 73 -25.10 6.36 -16.10
C PHE A 73 -25.26 7.62 -16.98
N PRO A 74 -26.37 8.36 -16.82
CA PRO A 74 -26.51 9.70 -17.39
C PRO A 74 -25.39 10.66 -16.98
N ALA A 75 -25.22 11.74 -17.73
CA ALA A 75 -24.26 12.79 -17.41
C ALA A 75 -24.52 13.39 -16.01
N LYS A 76 -23.46 13.85 -15.36
CA LYS A 76 -23.49 14.40 -13.99
C LYS A 76 -24.06 13.41 -12.95
N PRO A 77 -23.54 12.18 -12.85
CA PRO A 77 -23.99 11.21 -11.86
C PRO A 77 -23.76 11.74 -10.44
N ASP A 78 -24.54 11.22 -9.49
CA ASP A 78 -24.27 11.46 -8.08
C ASP A 78 -23.00 10.71 -7.64
N TYR A 79 -22.55 10.97 -6.40
CA TYR A 79 -21.35 10.34 -5.86
C TYR A 79 -21.40 8.81 -5.90
N TRP A 80 -22.54 8.21 -5.55
CA TRP A 80 -22.69 6.76 -5.48
C TRP A 80 -22.52 6.09 -6.83
N ASN A 81 -23.13 6.65 -7.88
CA ASN A 81 -22.96 6.15 -9.23
C ASN A 81 -21.56 6.43 -9.76
N PHE A 82 -20.98 7.59 -9.45
CA PHE A 82 -19.64 7.96 -9.94
C PHE A 82 -18.50 7.11 -9.37
N ILE A 83 -18.61 6.61 -8.14
CA ILE A 83 -17.62 5.67 -7.58
C ILE A 83 -17.89 4.21 -7.98
N ASN A 84 -19.06 3.93 -8.58
CA ASN A 84 -19.52 2.57 -8.90
C ASN A 84 -19.51 2.30 -10.42
N ILE A 85 -18.39 2.66 -11.05
CA ILE A 85 -18.05 2.42 -12.45
C ILE A 85 -16.79 1.54 -12.53
N TRP A 86 -16.40 1.12 -13.75
CA TRP A 86 -15.20 0.30 -13.98
C TRP A 86 -15.23 -1.03 -13.17
N ASP A 87 -14.13 -1.40 -12.50
CA ASP A 87 -13.99 -2.64 -11.73
C ASP A 87 -15.07 -2.87 -10.66
N ALA A 88 -15.72 -1.80 -10.16
CA ALA A 88 -16.79 -1.93 -9.19
C ALA A 88 -17.98 -2.74 -9.75
N ARG A 89 -18.21 -2.63 -11.06
CA ARG A 89 -19.25 -3.39 -11.77
C ARG A 89 -18.92 -4.88 -11.80
N TRP A 90 -17.67 -5.24 -12.03
CA TRP A 90 -17.22 -6.63 -12.01
C TRP A 90 -17.27 -7.25 -10.62
N TYR A 91 -16.90 -6.50 -9.59
CA TYR A 91 -17.08 -6.96 -8.20
C TYR A 91 -18.55 -7.12 -7.83
N ALA A 92 -19.43 -6.21 -8.29
CA ALA A 92 -20.87 -6.33 -8.08
C ALA A 92 -21.45 -7.54 -8.82
N GLU A 93 -20.99 -7.82 -10.04
CA GLU A 93 -21.37 -9.00 -10.81
C GLU A 93 -20.91 -10.29 -10.10
N ALA A 94 -19.63 -10.39 -9.74
CA ALA A 94 -19.09 -11.53 -9.00
C ALA A 94 -19.84 -11.77 -7.66
N LEU A 95 -20.30 -10.70 -7.00
CA LEU A 95 -21.13 -10.78 -5.80
C LEU A 95 -22.52 -11.35 -6.12
N GLN A 96 -23.18 -10.88 -7.17
CA GLN A 96 -24.56 -11.23 -7.51
C GLN A 96 -24.69 -12.59 -8.22
N THR A 97 -23.91 -12.81 -9.27
CA THR A 97 -24.02 -13.96 -10.19
C THR A 97 -22.87 -14.96 -10.02
N GLY A 98 -21.78 -14.56 -9.36
CA GLY A 98 -20.64 -15.43 -9.10
C GLY A 98 -19.68 -15.52 -10.29
N TYR A 99 -19.18 -16.73 -10.52
CA TYR A 99 -18.16 -17.00 -11.53
C TYR A 99 -18.73 -17.93 -12.59
N PRO A 100 -18.56 -17.63 -13.89
CA PRO A 100 -19.15 -18.43 -14.95
C PRO A 100 -18.45 -19.79 -15.04
N ALA A 101 -19.24 -20.87 -15.11
CA ALA A 101 -18.72 -22.23 -15.31
C ALA A 101 -18.22 -22.46 -16.75
N LEU A 102 -18.85 -21.81 -17.72
CA LEU A 102 -18.42 -21.78 -19.12
C LEU A 102 -17.88 -20.38 -19.42
N LEU A 103 -16.65 -20.30 -19.93
CA LEU A 103 -16.03 -19.01 -20.26
C LEU A 103 -16.83 -18.34 -21.40
N PRO A 104 -17.28 -17.10 -21.23
CA PRO A 104 -17.91 -16.36 -22.31
C PRO A 104 -16.95 -16.19 -23.48
N THR A 105 -17.41 -16.50 -24.70
CA THR A 105 -16.63 -16.33 -25.94
C THR A 105 -17.41 -15.50 -26.96
N ASP A 106 -16.69 -14.79 -27.83
CA ASP A 106 -17.29 -14.16 -29.01
C ASP A 106 -17.62 -15.18 -30.11
N ALA A 107 -18.13 -14.69 -31.24
CA ALA A 107 -18.45 -15.52 -32.41
C ALA A 107 -17.23 -16.22 -33.03
N ALA A 108 -16.01 -15.76 -32.75
CA ALA A 108 -14.76 -16.38 -33.20
C ALA A 108 -14.21 -17.41 -32.19
N GLY A 109 -14.85 -17.57 -31.02
CA GLY A 109 -14.39 -18.46 -29.96
C GLY A 109 -13.34 -17.85 -29.04
N THR A 110 -13.09 -16.54 -29.14
CA THR A 110 -12.14 -15.81 -28.28
C THR A 110 -12.79 -15.54 -26.93
N VAL A 111 -12.11 -15.91 -25.85
CA VAL A 111 -12.58 -15.66 -24.47
C VAL A 111 -12.71 -14.15 -24.24
N GLN A 112 -13.86 -13.74 -23.71
CA GLN A 112 -14.17 -12.35 -23.39
C GLN A 112 -13.88 -12.03 -21.92
N GLU A 113 -13.81 -10.74 -21.63
CA GLU A 113 -13.74 -10.19 -20.27
C GLU A 113 -14.83 -10.81 -19.36
N ASN A 114 -14.43 -11.28 -18.19
CA ASN A 114 -15.35 -11.93 -17.25
C ASN A 114 -14.82 -11.88 -15.80
N THR A 115 -15.67 -12.32 -14.87
CA THR A 115 -15.42 -12.21 -13.43
C THR A 115 -14.23 -13.02 -12.92
N TRP A 116 -13.69 -14.02 -13.64
CA TRP A 116 -12.51 -14.77 -13.20
C TRP A 116 -11.24 -13.93 -13.02
N ALA A 117 -11.16 -12.73 -13.63
CA ALA A 117 -10.09 -11.75 -13.36
C ALA A 117 -10.15 -11.17 -11.94
N PHE A 118 -11.30 -11.28 -11.25
CA PHE A 118 -11.54 -10.66 -9.96
C PHE A 118 -11.55 -11.71 -8.85
N TYR A 119 -10.58 -11.59 -7.95
CA TYR A 119 -10.34 -12.55 -6.87
C TYR A 119 -11.51 -12.57 -5.85
N PRO A 120 -11.77 -13.72 -5.21
CA PRO A 120 -13.08 -14.02 -4.62
C PRO A 120 -13.34 -13.40 -3.26
N LEU A 121 -12.31 -13.06 -2.48
CA LEU A 121 -12.52 -12.68 -1.08
C LEU A 121 -13.39 -11.42 -0.95
N PHE A 122 -13.12 -10.40 -1.77
CA PHE A 122 -13.85 -9.13 -1.71
C PHE A 122 -15.34 -9.27 -2.09
N PRO A 123 -15.73 -9.88 -3.23
CA PRO A 123 -17.14 -10.07 -3.57
C PRO A 123 -17.86 -11.06 -2.64
N VAL A 124 -17.18 -12.09 -2.12
CA VAL A 124 -17.77 -13.01 -1.14
C VAL A 124 -18.09 -12.30 0.18
N LEU A 125 -17.17 -11.47 0.69
CA LEU A 125 -17.45 -10.62 1.86
C LEU A 125 -18.60 -9.66 1.58
N GLY A 126 -18.64 -9.07 0.38
CA GLY A 126 -19.76 -8.26 -0.07
C GLY A 126 -21.09 -9.01 0.01
N ARG A 127 -21.15 -10.25 -0.48
CA ARG A 127 -22.35 -11.10 -0.42
C ARG A 127 -22.79 -11.36 1.01
N VAL A 128 -21.85 -11.65 1.91
CA VAL A 128 -22.15 -11.83 3.35
C VAL A 128 -22.72 -10.56 3.95
N VAL A 129 -22.09 -9.40 3.72
CA VAL A 129 -22.57 -8.12 4.26
C VAL A 129 -23.95 -7.76 3.68
N SER A 130 -24.15 -7.92 2.37
CA SER A 130 -25.44 -7.69 1.72
C SER A 130 -26.53 -8.60 2.30
N GLY A 131 -26.23 -9.90 2.47
CA GLY A 131 -27.17 -10.86 3.05
C GLY A 131 -27.54 -10.56 4.51
N LEU A 132 -26.58 -10.09 5.32
CA LEU A 132 -26.81 -9.76 6.73
C LEU A 132 -27.51 -8.42 6.95
N THR A 133 -27.33 -7.45 6.04
CA THR A 133 -27.82 -6.07 6.21
C THR A 133 -29.01 -5.72 5.31
N GLY A 134 -29.31 -6.55 4.31
CA GLY A 134 -30.30 -6.22 3.26
C GLY A 134 -29.86 -5.10 2.32
N THR A 135 -28.57 -4.72 2.33
CA THR A 135 -28.04 -3.64 1.48
C THR A 135 -27.59 -4.15 0.11
N GLY A 136 -27.55 -3.27 -0.89
CA GLY A 136 -27.08 -3.60 -2.23
C GLY A 136 -25.55 -3.67 -2.35
N PRO A 137 -25.03 -4.20 -3.49
CA PRO A 137 -23.59 -4.39 -3.73
C PRO A 137 -22.76 -3.12 -3.55
N ALA A 138 -23.24 -2.00 -4.11
CA ALA A 138 -22.53 -0.71 -4.07
C ALA A 138 -22.22 -0.28 -2.63
N TRP A 139 -23.23 -0.35 -1.75
CA TRP A 139 -23.07 0.01 -0.35
C TRP A 139 -22.17 -0.98 0.39
N SER A 140 -22.44 -2.29 0.24
CA SER A 140 -21.71 -3.36 0.92
C SER A 140 -20.21 -3.31 0.60
N LEU A 141 -19.85 -3.23 -0.68
CA LEU A 141 -18.46 -3.20 -1.13
C LEU A 141 -17.76 -1.89 -0.73
N THR A 142 -18.44 -0.74 -0.81
CA THR A 142 -17.91 0.55 -0.35
C THR A 142 -17.65 0.54 1.16
N ALA A 143 -18.56 -0.01 1.96
CA ALA A 143 -18.40 -0.13 3.41
C ALA A 143 -17.19 -1.01 3.76
N ILE A 144 -17.03 -2.15 3.09
CA ILE A 144 -15.86 -3.03 3.26
C ILE A 144 -14.58 -2.28 2.89
N ALA A 145 -14.56 -1.54 1.78
CA ALA A 145 -13.39 -0.77 1.36
C ALA A 145 -13.00 0.31 2.38
N LEU A 146 -13.96 1.08 2.90
CA LEU A 146 -13.73 2.12 3.91
C LEU A 146 -13.21 1.54 5.24
N VAL A 147 -13.85 0.49 5.75
CA VAL A 147 -13.44 -0.17 7.00
C VAL A 147 -12.06 -0.80 6.84
N SER A 148 -11.83 -1.49 5.73
CA SER A 148 -10.52 -2.09 5.42
C SER A 148 -9.44 -1.03 5.28
N GLY A 149 -9.76 0.12 4.68
CA GLY A 149 -8.84 1.24 4.53
C GLY A 149 -8.41 1.85 5.86
N ILE A 150 -9.34 2.00 6.82
CA ILE A 150 -9.01 2.40 8.20
C ILE A 150 -8.09 1.34 8.83
N GLY A 151 -8.43 0.06 8.70
CA GLY A 151 -7.60 -1.05 9.18
C GLY A 151 -6.18 -1.01 8.59
N ALA A 152 -6.06 -0.81 7.27
CA ALA A 152 -4.80 -0.71 6.55
C ALA A 152 -3.95 0.44 7.08
N ALA A 153 -4.55 1.61 7.32
CA ALA A 153 -3.85 2.76 7.90
C ALA A 153 -3.34 2.47 9.33
N LEU A 154 -4.15 1.79 10.16
CA LEU A 154 -3.75 1.39 11.52
C LEU A 154 -2.58 0.41 11.50
N VAL A 155 -2.62 -0.59 10.62
CA VAL A 155 -1.57 -1.59 10.46
C VAL A 155 -0.29 -0.97 9.86
N ALA A 156 -0.41 -0.13 8.83
CA ALA A 156 0.72 0.61 8.27
C ALA A 156 1.39 1.50 9.34
N TYR A 157 0.59 2.13 10.21
CA TYR A 157 1.12 2.95 11.29
C TYR A 157 1.91 2.09 12.29
N ARG A 158 1.41 0.89 12.64
CA ARG A 158 2.11 -0.07 13.48
C ARG A 158 3.45 -0.48 12.86
N ILE A 159 3.46 -0.83 11.58
CA ILE A 159 4.69 -1.10 10.81
C ILE A 159 5.66 0.09 10.90
N PHE A 160 5.17 1.31 10.68
CA PHE A 160 6.00 2.52 10.70
C PHE A 160 6.59 2.80 12.08
N ARG A 161 5.87 2.45 13.15
CA ARG A 161 6.37 2.61 14.53
C ARG A 161 7.51 1.67 14.90
N HIS A 162 7.71 0.56 14.17
CA HIS A 162 8.92 -0.26 14.33
C HIS A 162 10.19 0.47 13.85
N ARG A 163 10.06 1.45 12.96
CA ARG A 163 11.20 2.09 12.27
C ARG A 163 11.38 3.57 12.55
N ALA A 164 10.32 4.25 12.96
CA ALA A 164 10.33 5.70 13.11
C ALA A 164 9.50 6.18 14.30
N THR A 165 9.79 7.37 14.80
CA THR A 165 9.06 8.01 15.92
C THR A 165 7.58 8.20 15.63
N HIS A 166 6.76 8.38 16.68
CA HIS A 166 5.30 8.66 16.58
C HIS A 166 4.99 9.69 15.50
N ARG A 167 5.62 10.86 15.59
CA ARG A 167 5.43 11.96 14.64
C ARG A 167 5.78 11.56 13.21
N THR A 168 6.89 10.85 13.00
CA THR A 168 7.32 10.46 11.65
C THR A 168 6.38 9.40 11.06
N ALA A 169 5.94 8.44 11.88
CA ALA A 169 4.96 7.43 11.48
C ALA A 169 3.62 8.07 11.09
N LEU A 170 3.13 9.06 11.84
CA LEU A 170 1.92 9.81 11.47
C LEU A 170 2.07 10.53 10.12
N TRP A 171 3.24 11.11 9.82
CA TRP A 171 3.49 11.72 8.51
C TRP A 171 3.56 10.68 7.39
N GLY A 172 4.08 9.49 7.66
CA GLY A 172 3.98 8.36 6.72
C GLY A 172 2.52 8.01 6.41
N ILE A 173 1.64 8.04 7.43
CA ILE A 173 0.19 7.84 7.22
C ILE A 173 -0.43 8.96 6.43
N VAL A 174 -0.09 10.22 6.71
CA VAL A 174 -0.57 11.36 5.91
C VAL A 174 -0.20 11.15 4.44
N PHE A 175 1.06 10.82 4.14
CA PHE A 175 1.51 10.58 2.77
C PHE A 175 0.83 9.39 2.09
N LEU A 176 0.58 8.31 2.83
CA LEU A 176 -0.18 7.16 2.32
C LEU A 176 -1.64 7.55 2.05
N ALA A 177 -2.29 8.22 2.99
CA ALA A 177 -3.70 8.56 2.91
C ALA A 177 -3.97 9.65 1.86
N THR A 178 -3.02 10.55 1.62
CA THR A 178 -3.15 11.59 0.60
C THR A 178 -2.48 11.23 -0.72
N PHE A 179 -1.88 10.04 -0.88
CA PHE A 179 -1.21 9.61 -2.12
C PHE A 179 -2.10 9.85 -3.36
N PRO A 180 -1.56 10.16 -4.56
CA PRO A 180 -2.35 10.57 -5.73
C PRO A 180 -3.49 9.64 -6.12
N VAL A 181 -3.36 8.33 -5.91
CA VAL A 181 -4.41 7.34 -6.20
C VAL A 181 -5.13 6.85 -4.96
N ALA A 182 -4.86 7.43 -3.80
CA ALA A 182 -5.53 7.08 -2.57
C ALA A 182 -7.07 7.20 -2.62
N PRO A 183 -7.71 8.04 -3.48
CA PRO A 183 -9.16 7.98 -3.65
C PRO A 183 -9.71 6.58 -3.95
N VAL A 184 -8.97 5.69 -4.62
CA VAL A 184 -9.41 4.30 -4.85
C VAL A 184 -9.65 3.51 -3.54
N LEU A 185 -9.09 3.95 -2.41
CA LEU A 185 -9.26 3.24 -1.13
C LEU A 185 -10.65 3.47 -0.47
N GLN A 186 -11.54 4.22 -1.12
CA GLN A 186 -12.95 4.35 -0.71
C GLN A 186 -13.96 3.91 -1.78
N VAL A 187 -13.49 3.48 -2.95
CA VAL A 187 -14.39 2.98 -4.00
C VAL A 187 -14.61 1.47 -3.80
N PRO A 188 -15.64 0.85 -4.41
CA PRO A 188 -16.03 -0.55 -4.18
C PRO A 188 -15.07 -1.55 -4.86
N TYR A 189 -13.81 -1.51 -4.44
CA TYR A 189 -12.64 -2.14 -5.04
C TYR A 189 -11.85 -2.93 -3.98
N ALA A 190 -11.18 -4.01 -4.39
CA ALA A 190 -10.46 -4.88 -3.45
C ALA A 190 -9.16 -4.28 -2.88
N GLU A 191 -8.70 -3.14 -3.37
CA GLU A 191 -7.43 -2.47 -3.05
C GLU A 191 -7.28 -2.25 -1.54
N SER A 192 -8.30 -1.71 -0.87
CA SER A 192 -8.27 -1.45 0.57
C SER A 192 -8.19 -2.72 1.40
N LEU A 193 -8.93 -3.76 1.02
CA LEU A 193 -8.91 -5.06 1.69
C LEU A 193 -7.54 -5.73 1.53
N ASN A 194 -7.02 -5.75 0.31
CA ASN A 194 -5.70 -6.30 0.02
C ASN A 194 -4.60 -5.50 0.76
N LEU A 195 -4.68 -4.17 0.82
CA LEU A 195 -3.70 -3.35 1.54
C LEU A 195 -3.69 -3.65 3.04
N LEU A 196 -4.86 -3.88 3.64
CA LEU A 196 -4.98 -4.34 5.02
C LEU A 196 -4.34 -5.71 5.23
N LEU A 197 -4.71 -6.69 4.40
CA LEU A 197 -4.22 -8.08 4.53
C LEU A 197 -2.71 -8.17 4.28
N LEU A 198 -2.20 -7.46 3.27
CA LEU A 198 -0.77 -7.33 2.98
C LEU A 198 -0.03 -6.67 4.13
N GLY A 199 -0.53 -5.54 4.64
CA GLY A 199 0.06 -4.88 5.80
C GLY A 199 0.08 -5.80 7.01
N ALA A 200 -1.00 -6.53 7.27
CA ALA A 200 -1.09 -7.45 8.41
C ALA A 200 -0.10 -8.62 8.26
N ALA A 201 0.00 -9.19 7.06
CA ALA A 201 0.97 -10.24 6.75
C ALA A 201 2.42 -9.74 6.94
N LEU A 202 2.76 -8.56 6.40
CA LEU A 202 4.09 -7.94 6.58
C LEU A 202 4.39 -7.67 8.06
N LEU A 203 3.42 -7.14 8.81
CA LEU A 203 3.58 -6.88 10.25
C LEU A 203 3.86 -8.19 11.01
N LEU A 204 3.11 -9.25 10.74
CA LEU A 204 3.32 -10.56 11.37
C LEU A 204 4.67 -11.18 11.00
N VAL A 205 5.11 -11.03 9.74
CA VAL A 205 6.45 -11.46 9.30
C VAL A 205 7.54 -10.67 10.01
N MET A 206 7.40 -9.34 10.13
CA MET A 206 8.33 -8.49 10.87
C MET A 206 8.39 -8.85 12.36
N GLU A 207 7.25 -9.19 12.97
CA GLU A 207 7.14 -9.66 14.36
C GLU A 207 7.57 -11.13 14.53
N ARG A 208 7.98 -11.81 13.45
CA ARG A 208 8.36 -13.24 13.41
C ARG A 208 7.23 -14.20 13.86
N ARG A 209 5.98 -13.80 13.70
CA ARG A 209 4.78 -14.58 14.05
C ARG A 209 4.26 -15.36 12.85
N TYR A 210 5.10 -16.22 12.27
CA TYR A 210 4.82 -16.84 10.96
C TYR A 210 3.59 -17.74 10.93
N LEU A 211 3.30 -18.48 12.00
CA LEU A 211 2.10 -19.33 12.06
C LEU A 211 0.81 -18.50 11.99
N TRP A 212 0.78 -17.35 12.66
CA TRP A 212 -0.36 -16.43 12.58
C TRP A 212 -0.46 -15.73 11.22
N ALA A 213 0.65 -15.60 10.50
CA ALA A 213 0.65 -15.03 9.16
C ALA A 213 0.00 -15.95 8.12
N MET A 214 0.02 -17.27 8.32
CA MET A 214 -0.52 -18.25 7.37
C MET A 214 -1.98 -17.97 6.94
N PRO A 215 -2.97 -17.88 7.86
CA PRO A 215 -4.36 -17.59 7.46
C PRO A 215 -4.51 -16.21 6.81
N VAL A 216 -3.75 -15.21 7.28
CA VAL A 216 -3.78 -13.85 6.70
C VAL A 216 -3.25 -13.86 5.26
N VAL A 217 -2.19 -14.61 4.99
CA VAL A 217 -1.60 -14.75 3.66
C VAL A 217 -2.54 -15.48 2.71
N VAL A 218 -3.24 -16.54 3.15
CA VAL A 218 -4.26 -17.21 2.32
C VAL A 218 -5.36 -16.22 1.93
N LEU A 219 -5.89 -15.46 2.89
CA LEU A 219 -6.90 -14.44 2.62
C LEU A 219 -6.37 -13.34 1.67
N MET A 220 -5.12 -12.89 1.87
CA MET A 220 -4.47 -11.93 0.98
C MET A 220 -4.39 -12.46 -0.45
N CYS A 221 -3.95 -13.71 -0.63
CA CYS A 221 -3.86 -14.36 -1.95
C CYS A 221 -5.23 -14.54 -2.61
N LEU A 222 -6.30 -14.65 -1.84
CA LEU A 222 -7.68 -14.69 -2.34
C LEU A 222 -8.30 -13.30 -2.53
N SER A 223 -7.58 -12.22 -2.23
CA SER A 223 -8.07 -10.85 -2.43
C SER A 223 -7.57 -10.23 -3.72
N ARG A 224 -6.33 -10.54 -4.14
CA ARG A 224 -5.63 -10.02 -5.32
C ARG A 224 -4.42 -10.91 -5.68
N PRO A 225 -3.84 -10.78 -6.89
CA PRO A 225 -2.63 -11.53 -7.28
C PRO A 225 -1.33 -11.09 -6.56
N THR A 226 -1.41 -10.31 -5.47
CA THR A 226 -0.27 -9.92 -4.63
C THR A 226 0.38 -11.11 -3.90
N GLY A 227 -0.28 -12.26 -3.86
CA GLY A 227 0.26 -13.51 -3.32
C GLY A 227 1.54 -13.97 -4.02
N VAL A 228 1.65 -13.78 -5.34
CA VAL A 228 2.82 -14.18 -6.13
C VAL A 228 4.11 -13.47 -5.66
N PRO A 229 4.20 -12.11 -5.68
CA PRO A 229 5.39 -11.43 -5.19
C PRO A 229 5.64 -11.66 -3.69
N PHE A 230 4.59 -11.92 -2.90
CA PHE A 230 4.75 -12.21 -1.47
C PHE A 230 5.39 -13.58 -1.23
N ALA A 231 5.01 -14.60 -2.01
CA ALA A 231 5.62 -15.92 -1.96
C ALA A 231 7.11 -15.86 -2.33
N VAL A 232 7.46 -15.10 -3.36
CA VAL A 232 8.86 -14.86 -3.75
C VAL A 232 9.63 -14.17 -2.64
N MET A 233 9.07 -13.11 -2.04
CA MET A 233 9.66 -12.41 -0.90
C MET A 233 9.94 -13.37 0.27
N LEU A 234 8.97 -14.22 0.62
CA LEU A 234 9.14 -15.20 1.70
C LEU A 234 10.18 -16.26 1.37
N GLY A 235 10.22 -16.75 0.13
CA GLY A 235 11.25 -17.68 -0.34
C GLY A 235 12.65 -17.09 -0.21
N LEU A 236 12.85 -15.86 -0.66
CA LEU A 236 14.12 -15.14 -0.51
C LEU A 236 14.48 -14.89 0.96
N LEU A 237 13.49 -14.53 1.80
CA LEU A 237 13.69 -14.34 3.23
C LEU A 237 14.07 -15.66 3.92
N PHE A 238 13.44 -16.77 3.54
CA PHE A 238 13.76 -18.11 4.03
C PHE A 238 15.18 -18.50 3.66
N LEU A 239 15.56 -18.37 2.38
CA LEU A 239 16.92 -18.66 1.91
C LEU A 239 17.96 -17.81 2.64
N TYR A 240 17.70 -16.51 2.80
CA TYR A 240 18.59 -15.60 3.53
C TYR A 240 18.77 -16.04 4.99
N ARG A 241 17.69 -16.35 5.70
CA ARG A 241 17.75 -16.77 7.11
C ARG A 241 18.33 -18.17 7.28
N PHE A 242 18.07 -19.08 6.34
CA PHE A 242 18.70 -20.40 6.30
C PHE A 242 20.21 -20.29 6.10
N TRP A 243 20.65 -19.44 5.16
CA TRP A 243 22.06 -19.19 4.94
C TRP A 243 22.75 -18.60 6.19
N GLN A 244 22.13 -17.62 6.86
CA GLN A 244 22.63 -17.11 8.15
C GLN A 244 22.81 -18.21 9.20
N ARG A 245 21.91 -19.20 9.23
CA ARG A 245 21.96 -20.32 10.17
C ARG A 245 23.11 -21.30 9.89
N VAL A 246 23.40 -21.55 8.63
CA VAL A 246 24.45 -22.48 8.17
C VAL A 246 25.82 -21.81 8.21
N ALA A 247 25.91 -20.54 7.83
CA ALA A 247 27.16 -19.80 7.77
C ALA A 247 27.69 -19.38 9.15
N THR A 248 26.87 -19.37 10.21
CA THR A 248 27.34 -19.04 11.56
C THR A 248 28.03 -20.27 12.18
N PRO A 249 29.34 -20.21 12.51
CA PRO A 249 30.03 -21.31 13.16
C PRO A 249 29.33 -21.68 14.47
N ARG A 250 29.06 -22.97 14.69
CA ARG A 250 28.68 -23.47 16.01
C ARG A 250 29.89 -23.24 16.91
N VAL A 251 29.87 -22.18 17.72
CA VAL A 251 30.78 -22.12 18.87
C VAL A 251 30.31 -23.22 19.81
N THR A 252 30.93 -24.40 19.67
CA THR A 252 30.77 -25.51 20.59
C THR A 252 31.19 -24.98 21.95
N ALA A 253 30.25 -24.90 22.89
CA ALA A 253 30.56 -24.63 24.29
C ALA A 253 31.24 -25.87 24.88
N GLN A 254 32.46 -26.15 24.44
CA GLN A 254 33.40 -27.05 25.08
C GLN A 254 34.57 -26.17 25.50
N GLY A 255 34.64 -25.84 26.80
CA GLY A 255 35.74 -25.07 27.37
C GLY A 255 35.34 -23.81 28.14
N LEU A 256 34.31 -23.87 28.99
CA LEU A 256 34.20 -22.95 30.13
C LEU A 256 34.13 -23.77 31.43
N THR A 257 35.05 -24.70 31.58
CA THR A 257 35.52 -25.14 32.91
C THR A 257 36.71 -24.26 33.28
N THR A 258 36.44 -23.08 33.82
CA THR A 258 37.46 -22.30 34.56
C THR A 258 36.77 -21.63 35.74
N ASN A 259 36.93 -22.31 36.88
CA ASN A 259 37.12 -21.82 38.24
C ASN A 259 36.90 -20.33 38.56
N SER A 260 36.22 -20.16 39.69
CA SER A 260 36.35 -19.07 40.67
C SER A 260 36.14 -17.64 40.16
N LEU A 261 34.91 -17.13 40.31
CA LEU A 261 34.68 -15.69 40.49
C LEU A 261 33.78 -15.46 41.70
N THR A 262 34.34 -14.74 42.66
CA THR A 262 33.79 -14.31 43.96
C THR A 262 32.55 -13.41 43.81
N PRO A 263 31.62 -13.42 44.78
CA PRO A 263 30.31 -12.79 44.63
C PRO A 263 30.32 -11.35 45.15
N LYS A 264 30.89 -10.38 44.43
CA LYS A 264 30.67 -8.95 44.73
C LYS A 264 30.66 -8.09 43.47
N ARG A 265 29.48 -7.98 42.83
CA ARG A 265 28.98 -6.83 42.02
C ARG A 265 27.75 -7.26 41.19
N PHE A 266 26.68 -7.67 41.87
CA PHE A 266 25.42 -8.11 41.23
C PHE A 266 24.33 -7.04 41.34
N THR A 267 24.55 -5.84 40.77
CA THR A 267 23.44 -4.86 40.70
C THR A 267 23.51 -3.91 39.50
N ALA A 268 24.70 -3.55 39.00
CA ALA A 268 24.81 -2.65 37.86
C ALA A 268 24.70 -3.33 36.48
N GLN A 269 24.93 -4.65 36.38
CA GLN A 269 24.93 -5.37 35.08
C GLN A 269 23.54 -5.77 34.58
N ARG A 270 22.50 -5.80 35.41
CA ARG A 270 21.14 -6.21 34.98
C ARG A 270 20.49 -5.19 34.04
N PHE A 271 20.69 -3.89 34.26
CA PHE A 271 20.12 -2.86 33.39
C PHE A 271 20.83 -2.74 32.04
N THR A 272 22.15 -2.95 32.00
CA THR A 272 22.92 -2.97 30.75
C THR A 272 22.64 -4.23 29.94
N ALA A 273 22.48 -5.39 30.60
CA ALA A 273 22.09 -6.63 29.95
C ALA A 273 20.67 -6.55 29.36
N GLN A 274 19.71 -5.89 30.02
CA GLN A 274 18.36 -5.67 29.47
C GLN A 274 18.35 -4.72 28.26
N ARG A 275 19.20 -3.68 28.23
CA ARG A 275 19.36 -2.83 27.04
C ARG A 275 20.08 -3.56 25.89
N LEU A 276 21.01 -4.45 26.21
CA LEU A 276 21.70 -5.28 25.21
C LEU A 276 20.81 -6.40 24.66
N THR A 277 19.89 -6.98 25.45
CA THR A 277 18.91 -7.95 24.95
C THR A 277 17.79 -7.30 24.14
N ALA A 278 17.35 -6.09 24.50
CA ALA A 278 16.41 -5.32 23.69
C ALA A 278 17.01 -4.90 22.33
N LYS A 279 18.30 -4.56 22.27
CA LYS A 279 19.03 -4.22 21.03
C LYS A 279 19.37 -5.44 20.18
N ARG A 280 19.24 -6.67 20.71
CA ARG A 280 19.51 -7.93 19.99
C ARG A 280 18.30 -8.49 19.22
N ARG A 281 17.13 -7.86 19.32
CA ARG A 281 15.91 -8.25 18.57
C ARG A 281 15.90 -7.77 17.12
N ASP A 282 16.80 -6.87 16.74
CA ASP A 282 16.90 -6.35 15.39
C ASP A 282 17.92 -7.14 14.55
N GLY A 283 17.43 -7.87 13.55
CA GLY A 283 18.12 -8.24 12.31
C GLY A 283 19.35 -9.17 12.35
N GLY A 284 20.00 -9.37 13.50
CA GLY A 284 21.30 -10.07 13.60
C GLY A 284 21.31 -11.34 14.45
N ALA A 285 20.19 -11.71 15.08
CA ALA A 285 20.11 -12.97 15.82
C ALA A 285 19.90 -14.15 14.85
N VAL A 286 20.81 -15.11 14.89
CA VAL A 286 20.71 -16.38 14.15
C VAL A 286 19.35 -17.03 14.43
N PRO A 287 18.58 -17.40 13.39
CA PRO A 287 17.23 -17.91 13.59
C PRO A 287 17.24 -19.28 14.28
N SER A 288 16.25 -19.53 15.14
CA SER A 288 16.07 -20.86 15.74
C SER A 288 15.53 -21.85 14.71
N ASN A 289 15.68 -23.16 14.96
CA ASN A 289 15.12 -24.19 14.08
C ASN A 289 13.59 -24.07 13.97
N ALA A 290 12.90 -23.75 15.07
CA ALA A 290 11.45 -23.55 15.08
C ALA A 290 11.04 -22.33 14.25
N GLU A 291 11.80 -21.23 14.31
CA GLU A 291 11.59 -20.05 13.45
C GLU A 291 11.79 -20.39 11.96
N LEU A 292 12.81 -21.19 11.61
CA LEU A 292 13.04 -21.62 10.23
C LEU A 292 11.93 -22.54 9.72
N TRP A 293 11.48 -23.51 10.51
CA TRP A 293 10.37 -24.39 10.12
C TRP A 293 9.07 -23.63 9.94
N SER A 294 8.75 -22.71 10.85
CA SER A 294 7.54 -21.90 10.73
C SER A 294 7.61 -20.91 9.56
N LEU A 295 8.78 -20.36 9.23
CA LEU A 295 8.99 -19.56 8.02
C LEU A 295 8.91 -20.41 6.74
N GLY A 296 9.48 -21.61 6.75
CA GLY A 296 9.38 -22.56 5.63
C GLY A 296 7.92 -22.97 5.38
N GLY A 297 7.18 -23.28 6.44
CA GLY A 297 5.74 -23.54 6.37
C GLY A 297 4.95 -22.35 5.82
N LEU A 298 5.24 -21.12 6.29
CA LEU A 298 4.61 -19.91 5.75
C LEU A 298 4.93 -19.71 4.27
N THR A 299 6.17 -19.99 3.86
CA THR A 299 6.60 -19.91 2.45
C THR A 299 5.82 -20.90 1.58
N ALA A 300 5.65 -22.15 2.04
CA ALA A 300 4.86 -23.14 1.35
C ALA A 300 3.37 -22.73 1.25
N VAL A 301 2.77 -22.27 2.35
CA VAL A 301 1.39 -21.76 2.38
C VAL A 301 1.22 -20.58 1.42
N SER A 302 2.19 -19.66 1.36
CA SER A 302 2.15 -18.53 0.44
C SER A 302 2.24 -18.97 -1.02
N GLY A 303 3.09 -19.96 -1.34
CA GLY A 303 3.22 -20.51 -2.69
C GLY A 303 1.92 -21.21 -3.15
N ILE A 304 1.33 -22.03 -2.27
CA ILE A 304 0.04 -22.67 -2.53
C ILE A 304 -1.07 -21.62 -2.68
N GLY A 305 -1.10 -20.62 -1.78
CA GLY A 305 -2.07 -19.54 -1.82
C GLY A 305 -2.04 -18.75 -3.12
N ALA A 306 -0.85 -18.47 -3.66
CA ALA A 306 -0.68 -17.77 -4.93
C ALA A 306 -1.26 -18.53 -6.14
N LEU A 307 -1.33 -19.87 -6.06
CA LEU A 307 -1.89 -20.73 -7.10
C LEU A 307 -3.36 -21.11 -6.85
N LEU A 308 -3.90 -20.76 -5.69
CA LEU A 308 -5.22 -21.20 -5.26
C LEU A 308 -6.32 -20.69 -6.19
N TRP A 309 -6.26 -19.43 -6.60
CA TRP A 309 -7.28 -18.86 -7.48
C TRP A 309 -7.26 -19.44 -8.91
N PRO A 310 -6.09 -19.53 -9.60
CA PRO A 310 -6.01 -20.26 -10.86
C PRO A 310 -6.48 -21.72 -10.76
N ALA A 311 -6.16 -22.41 -9.66
CA ALA A 311 -6.60 -23.79 -9.45
C ALA A 311 -8.12 -23.91 -9.27
N ILE A 312 -8.75 -22.94 -8.57
CA ILE A 312 -10.21 -22.87 -8.43
C ILE A 312 -10.87 -22.60 -9.79
N ALA A 313 -10.32 -21.68 -10.58
CA ALA A 313 -10.80 -21.39 -11.93
C ALA A 313 -10.76 -22.63 -12.82
N TRP A 314 -9.64 -23.36 -12.78
CA TRP A 314 -9.52 -24.63 -13.50
C TRP A 314 -10.55 -25.65 -13.03
N ALA A 315 -10.68 -25.87 -11.72
CA ALA A 315 -11.60 -26.87 -11.20
C ALA A 315 -13.08 -26.55 -11.52
N ALA A 316 -13.45 -25.26 -11.55
CA ALA A 316 -14.82 -24.83 -11.82
C ALA A 316 -15.18 -24.85 -13.31
N THR A 317 -14.22 -24.62 -14.20
CA THR A 317 -14.45 -24.51 -15.65
C THR A 317 -14.05 -25.75 -16.44
N GLY A 318 -13.22 -26.62 -15.86
CA GLY A 318 -12.55 -27.72 -16.55
C GLY A 318 -11.38 -27.29 -17.44
N ASP A 319 -11.09 -25.98 -17.54
CA ASP A 319 -10.04 -25.42 -18.40
C ASP A 319 -8.85 -24.94 -17.56
N LEU A 320 -7.69 -25.60 -17.71
CA LEU A 320 -6.45 -25.26 -16.99
C LEU A 320 -6.00 -23.82 -17.27
N GLY A 321 -6.32 -23.30 -18.46
CA GLY A 321 -5.99 -21.95 -18.88
C GLY A 321 -7.04 -20.90 -18.52
N ALA A 322 -8.11 -21.24 -17.81
CA ALA A 322 -9.24 -20.33 -17.61
C ALA A 322 -8.83 -18.98 -17.01
N TYR A 323 -8.03 -18.99 -15.95
CA TYR A 323 -7.55 -17.77 -15.31
C TYR A 323 -6.69 -16.94 -16.27
N THR A 324 -5.71 -17.55 -16.94
CA THR A 324 -4.80 -16.85 -17.85
C THR A 324 -5.53 -16.31 -19.07
N LYS A 325 -6.48 -17.06 -19.66
CA LYS A 325 -7.28 -16.63 -20.80
C LYS A 325 -8.14 -15.42 -20.46
N THR A 326 -8.76 -15.43 -19.28
CA THR A 326 -9.53 -14.28 -18.79
C THR A 326 -8.63 -13.06 -18.56
N GLU A 327 -7.45 -13.23 -17.95
CA GLU A 327 -6.50 -12.13 -17.71
C GLU A 327 -5.93 -11.53 -19.00
N THR A 328 -5.75 -12.34 -20.06
CA THR A 328 -5.29 -11.85 -21.37
C THR A 328 -6.41 -11.22 -22.20
N ALA A 329 -7.68 -11.59 -21.97
CA ALA A 329 -8.82 -10.96 -22.64
C ALA A 329 -8.86 -9.43 -22.42
N TRP A 330 -8.48 -8.98 -21.21
CA TRP A 330 -8.35 -7.56 -20.85
C TRP A 330 -7.23 -6.81 -21.58
N ARG A 331 -6.29 -7.53 -22.19
CA ARG A 331 -5.12 -6.97 -22.87
C ARG A 331 -5.26 -6.98 -24.39
N GLY A 332 -6.11 -7.86 -24.92
CA GLY A 332 -6.25 -8.10 -26.35
C GLY A 332 -5.14 -8.93 -27.00
N ASP A 333 -4.04 -9.19 -26.28
CA ASP A 333 -2.85 -9.90 -26.75
C ASP A 333 -2.32 -10.91 -25.70
N ASP A 334 -1.44 -11.81 -26.15
CA ASP A 334 -0.77 -12.80 -25.30
C ASP A 334 0.15 -12.17 -24.23
N LEU A 335 0.26 -12.85 -23.09
CA LEU A 335 1.17 -12.48 -22.01
C LEU A 335 2.63 -12.78 -22.40
N VAL A 336 3.34 -11.76 -22.90
CA VAL A 336 4.79 -11.82 -23.09
C VAL A 336 5.49 -11.06 -21.96
N PRO A 337 6.31 -11.73 -21.12
CA PRO A 337 7.01 -11.08 -20.02
C PRO A 337 7.84 -9.87 -20.47
N PHE A 338 7.80 -8.79 -19.68
CA PHE A 338 8.53 -7.52 -19.91
C PHE A 338 8.16 -6.73 -21.17
N LYS A 339 7.70 -7.38 -22.25
CA LYS A 339 7.36 -6.74 -23.54
C LYS A 339 6.47 -5.49 -23.37
N PRO A 340 5.41 -5.49 -22.54
CA PRO A 340 4.57 -4.31 -22.37
C PRO A 340 5.33 -3.05 -21.93
N TRP A 341 6.38 -3.18 -21.12
CA TRP A 341 7.19 -2.04 -20.69
C TRP A 341 7.99 -1.41 -21.82
N PHE A 342 8.47 -2.23 -22.76
CA PHE A 342 9.14 -1.75 -23.97
C PHE A 342 8.14 -1.09 -24.92
N ASP A 343 6.97 -1.71 -25.14
CA ASP A 343 5.93 -1.17 -26.00
C ASP A 343 5.45 0.20 -25.48
N THR A 344 5.15 0.32 -24.18
CA THR A 344 4.80 1.61 -23.57
C THR A 344 5.95 2.60 -23.62
N GLY A 345 7.19 2.15 -23.41
CA GLY A 345 8.36 3.01 -23.54
C GLY A 345 8.47 3.62 -24.93
N ILE A 346 8.34 2.80 -25.98
CA ILE A 346 8.37 3.22 -27.39
C ILE A 346 7.22 4.17 -27.69
N MET A 347 6.02 3.88 -27.19
CA MET A 347 4.84 4.74 -27.35
C MET A 347 5.04 6.13 -26.73
N LEU A 348 5.66 6.23 -25.54
CA LEU A 348 5.83 7.50 -24.83
C LEU A 348 7.06 8.30 -25.25
N PHE A 349 8.17 7.62 -25.57
CA PHE A 349 9.49 8.28 -25.77
C PHE A 349 10.07 8.04 -27.18
N GLY A 350 9.33 7.37 -28.07
CA GLY A 350 9.78 7.03 -29.42
C GLY A 350 10.67 5.78 -29.50
N PRO A 351 11.02 5.32 -30.71
CA PRO A 351 11.65 4.02 -30.94
C PRO A 351 13.06 3.87 -30.36
N THR A 352 13.77 4.98 -30.11
CA THR A 352 15.15 4.96 -29.61
C THR A 352 15.22 5.11 -28.10
N LEU A 353 14.66 6.19 -27.55
CA LEU A 353 14.65 6.43 -26.10
C LEU A 353 13.69 5.50 -25.36
N GLY A 354 12.60 5.08 -26.02
CA GLY A 354 11.60 4.20 -25.43
C GLY A 354 12.12 2.82 -25.06
N VAL A 355 13.01 2.26 -25.89
CA VAL A 355 13.68 0.99 -25.58
C VAL A 355 14.55 1.08 -24.32
N LEU A 356 15.06 2.28 -24.02
CA LEU A 356 15.88 2.53 -22.83
C LEU A 356 15.04 2.76 -21.56
N ALA A 357 13.74 3.08 -21.69
CA ALA A 357 12.90 3.49 -20.56
C ALA A 357 12.80 2.44 -19.44
N PRO A 358 12.62 1.12 -19.71
CA PRO A 358 12.59 0.10 -18.66
C PRO A 358 13.94 0.01 -17.91
N PHE A 359 15.06 0.15 -18.60
CA PHE A 359 16.39 0.11 -17.98
C PHE A 359 16.64 1.33 -17.10
N VAL A 360 16.26 2.53 -17.56
CA VAL A 360 16.33 3.76 -16.76
C VAL A 360 15.46 3.64 -15.52
N PHE A 361 14.25 3.10 -15.66
CA PHE A 361 13.36 2.84 -14.53
C PHE A 361 13.99 1.89 -13.50
N VAL A 362 14.53 0.74 -13.95
CA VAL A 362 15.21 -0.23 -13.06
C VAL A 362 16.41 0.40 -12.36
N ALA A 363 17.21 1.18 -13.07
CA ALA A 363 18.35 1.90 -12.49
C ALA A 363 17.90 2.91 -11.42
N ALA A 364 16.89 3.74 -11.74
CA ALA A 364 16.34 4.72 -10.80
C ALA A 364 15.72 4.05 -9.56
N PHE A 365 14.97 2.96 -9.76
CA PHE A 365 14.40 2.19 -8.66
C PHE A 365 15.49 1.56 -7.78
N THR A 366 16.56 1.04 -8.39
CA THR A 366 17.70 0.48 -7.65
C THR A 366 18.37 1.56 -6.79
N LEU A 367 18.64 2.74 -7.36
CA LEU A 367 19.18 3.88 -6.62
C LEU A 367 18.26 4.32 -5.47
N LEU A 368 16.93 4.34 -5.70
CA LEU A 368 15.94 4.60 -4.66
C LEU A 368 16.03 3.54 -3.54
N MET A 369 16.11 2.25 -3.87
CA MET A 369 16.24 1.15 -2.89
C MET A 369 17.55 1.19 -2.11
N MET A 370 18.61 1.78 -2.68
CA MET A 370 19.91 2.00 -2.04
C MET A 370 19.96 3.29 -1.20
N SER A 371 19.01 4.20 -1.39
CA SER A 371 18.97 5.47 -0.65
C SER A 371 18.85 5.25 0.86
N ARG A 372 19.47 6.14 1.65
CA ARG A 372 19.45 6.05 3.13
C ARG A 372 18.04 5.96 3.73
N PRO A 373 17.04 6.74 3.27
CA PRO A 373 15.67 6.66 3.81
C PRO A 373 14.97 5.32 3.53
N VAL A 374 15.26 4.67 2.39
CA VAL A 374 14.68 3.36 2.05
C VAL A 374 15.44 2.24 2.76
N ALA A 375 16.76 2.34 2.86
CA ALA A 375 17.58 1.43 3.67
C ALA A 375 17.09 1.34 5.13
N ALA A 376 16.61 2.45 5.70
CA ALA A 376 16.09 2.51 7.06
C ALA A 376 14.79 1.70 7.30
N LEU A 377 14.04 1.37 6.23
CA LEU A 377 12.87 0.49 6.33
C LEU A 377 13.23 -0.95 6.74
N GLY A 378 14.49 -1.33 6.53
CA GLY A 378 15.04 -2.66 6.79
C GLY A 378 14.69 -3.72 5.76
N THR A 379 15.22 -4.92 6.00
CA THR A 379 15.28 -6.00 5.01
C THR A 379 13.91 -6.46 4.56
N GLU A 380 12.99 -6.75 5.49
CA GLU A 380 11.67 -7.32 5.15
C GLU A 380 10.86 -6.38 4.24
N LEU A 381 10.77 -5.10 4.59
CA LEU A 381 10.01 -4.11 3.81
C LEU A 381 10.68 -3.77 2.48
N ARG A 382 12.01 -3.71 2.44
CA ARG A 382 12.74 -3.50 1.17
C ARG A 382 12.61 -4.70 0.24
N LEU A 383 12.70 -5.91 0.78
CA LEU A 383 12.52 -7.14 0.02
C LEU A 383 11.11 -7.21 -0.57
N TRP A 384 10.10 -6.83 0.20
CA TRP A 384 8.73 -6.66 -0.31
C TRP A 384 8.68 -5.69 -1.50
N CYS A 385 9.20 -4.46 -1.34
CA CYS A 385 9.20 -3.47 -2.42
C CYS A 385 9.92 -3.99 -3.67
N CYS A 386 11.07 -4.64 -3.53
CA CYS A 386 11.80 -5.22 -4.66
C CYS A 386 11.03 -6.35 -5.35
N CYS A 387 10.47 -7.30 -4.59
CA CYS A 387 9.73 -8.43 -5.17
C CYS A 387 8.44 -7.97 -5.84
N TYR A 388 7.74 -7.01 -5.24
CA TYR A 388 6.53 -6.46 -5.81
C TYR A 388 6.79 -5.66 -7.09
N THR A 389 7.81 -4.79 -7.11
CA THR A 389 8.19 -4.08 -8.34
C THR A 389 8.71 -5.05 -9.41
N GLY A 390 9.46 -6.08 -9.04
CA GLY A 390 9.88 -7.14 -9.97
C GLY A 390 8.68 -7.86 -10.59
N TYR A 391 7.66 -8.19 -9.79
CA TYR A 391 6.40 -8.76 -10.29
C TYR A 391 5.69 -7.83 -11.28
N LEU A 392 5.62 -6.52 -11.00
CA LEU A 392 5.06 -5.56 -11.94
C LEU A 392 5.88 -5.48 -13.24
N LEU A 393 7.21 -5.50 -13.16
CA LEU A 393 8.07 -5.49 -14.35
C LEU A 393 7.84 -6.71 -15.26
N VAL A 394 7.61 -7.88 -14.65
CA VAL A 394 7.38 -9.11 -15.41
C VAL A 394 5.98 -9.12 -16.05
N PHE A 395 4.93 -8.78 -15.28
CA PHE A 395 3.56 -9.08 -15.66
C PHE A 395 2.65 -7.88 -15.93
N LEU A 396 2.96 -6.69 -15.41
CA LEU A 396 2.10 -5.52 -15.59
C LEU A 396 2.15 -5.06 -17.05
N HIS A 397 0.98 -4.80 -17.61
CA HIS A 397 0.86 -4.01 -18.83
C HIS A 397 0.69 -2.53 -18.44
N PRO A 398 1.69 -1.65 -18.64
CA PRO A 398 1.59 -0.28 -18.17
C PRO A 398 0.46 0.49 -18.88
N GLN A 399 -0.54 0.89 -18.10
CA GLN A 399 -1.72 1.66 -18.55
C GLN A 399 -2.08 2.73 -17.49
N THR A 400 -3.24 3.37 -17.63
CA THR A 400 -3.79 4.34 -16.67
C THR A 400 -3.90 3.76 -15.25
N SER A 401 -4.19 2.46 -15.13
CA SER A 401 -4.23 1.72 -13.86
C SER A 401 -2.88 1.48 -13.17
N THR A 402 -1.75 1.74 -13.84
CA THR A 402 -0.40 1.53 -13.27
C THR A 402 -0.23 2.20 -11.92
N PHE A 403 -0.77 3.41 -11.76
CA PHE A 403 -0.60 4.19 -10.54
C PHE A 403 -1.30 3.55 -9.34
N ARG A 404 -2.49 2.92 -9.52
CA ARG A 404 -3.18 2.20 -8.42
C ARG A 404 -2.41 0.96 -8.00
N MET A 405 -1.75 0.30 -8.95
CA MET A 405 -0.86 -0.83 -8.67
C MET A 405 0.40 -0.42 -7.90
N LEU A 406 0.66 0.87 -7.67
CA LEU A 406 1.76 1.30 -6.79
C LEU A 406 1.37 1.31 -5.30
N LEU A 407 0.09 1.21 -4.94
CA LEU A 407 -0.37 1.24 -3.55
C LEU A 407 0.30 0.20 -2.64
N PRO A 408 0.58 -1.05 -3.10
CA PRO A 408 1.27 -2.02 -2.26
C PRO A 408 2.73 -1.63 -1.92
N LEU A 409 3.31 -0.62 -2.58
CA LEU A 409 4.57 0.02 -2.19
C LEU A 409 4.42 1.03 -1.03
N PHE A 410 3.32 0.96 -0.25
CA PHE A 410 3.07 1.81 0.91
C PHE A 410 4.23 1.95 1.91
N PRO A 411 5.17 0.98 2.09
CA PRO A 411 6.32 1.20 2.97
C PRO A 411 7.17 2.41 2.58
N LEU A 412 7.20 2.77 1.29
CA LEU A 412 7.95 3.94 0.78
C LEU A 412 7.36 5.27 1.26
N ALA A 413 6.09 5.31 1.69
CA ALA A 413 5.51 6.49 2.33
C ALA A 413 6.27 6.88 3.61
N LEU A 414 6.78 5.89 4.36
CA LEU A 414 7.62 6.16 5.52
C LEU A 414 8.99 6.73 5.10
N SER A 415 9.59 6.21 4.04
CA SER A 415 10.87 6.74 3.52
C SER A 415 10.74 8.20 3.09
N ALA A 416 9.64 8.57 2.45
CA ALA A 416 9.33 9.96 2.13
C ALA A 416 9.19 10.84 3.39
N ALA A 417 8.59 10.32 4.47
CA ALA A 417 8.46 11.03 5.74
C ALA A 417 9.78 11.17 6.52
N VAL A 418 10.69 10.20 6.36
CA VAL A 418 12.04 10.19 6.92
C VAL A 418 12.98 11.13 6.16
N LEU A 419 12.77 11.31 4.84
CA LEU A 419 13.63 12.12 3.98
C LEU A 419 13.81 13.55 4.50
N SER A 420 12.74 14.19 5.00
CA SER A 420 12.85 15.53 5.57
C SER A 420 11.86 15.80 6.70
N ARG A 421 12.36 16.52 7.72
CA ARG A 421 11.57 17.05 8.84
C ARG A 421 10.98 18.43 8.57
N SER A 422 11.37 19.07 7.45
CA SER A 422 10.91 20.41 7.09
C SER A 422 9.39 20.45 6.93
N ARG A 423 8.77 21.48 7.52
CA ARG A 423 7.32 21.72 7.39
C ARG A 423 6.97 22.09 5.95
N ALA A 424 7.83 22.84 5.27
CA ALA A 424 7.64 23.25 3.88
C ALA A 424 7.62 22.02 2.96
N TYR A 425 8.59 21.11 3.09
CA TYR A 425 8.60 19.86 2.33
C TYR A 425 7.34 19.03 2.54
N ARG A 426 6.94 18.82 3.80
CA ARG A 426 5.75 18.03 4.15
C ARG A 426 4.47 18.66 3.63
N GLY A 427 4.34 19.98 3.73
CA GLY A 427 3.22 20.73 3.17
C GLY A 427 3.18 20.63 1.64
N ALA A 428 4.31 20.89 0.98
CA ALA A 428 4.43 20.81 -0.48
C ALA A 428 4.08 19.41 -1.01
N MET A 429 4.55 18.35 -0.35
CA MET A 429 4.18 16.98 -0.73
C MET A 429 2.69 16.71 -0.62
N VAL A 430 2.04 17.12 0.47
CA VAL A 430 0.59 16.91 0.64
C VAL A 430 -0.17 17.69 -0.42
N VAL A 431 0.18 18.96 -0.65
CA VAL A 431 -0.46 19.78 -1.70
C VAL A 431 -0.27 19.13 -3.06
N MET A 432 0.96 18.73 -3.41
CA MET A 432 1.26 18.04 -4.66
C MET A 432 0.44 16.76 -4.81
N PHE A 433 0.37 15.92 -3.77
CA PHE A 433 -0.42 14.69 -3.85
C PHE A 433 -1.91 14.96 -4.01
N VAL A 434 -2.47 15.96 -3.32
CA VAL A 434 -3.88 16.35 -3.47
C VAL A 434 -4.17 16.89 -4.87
N LEU A 435 -3.28 17.72 -5.44
CA LEU A 435 -3.42 18.18 -6.82
C LEU A 435 -3.35 17.01 -7.81
N LEU A 436 -2.45 16.06 -7.58
CA LEU A 436 -2.36 14.85 -8.40
C LEU A 436 -3.56 13.92 -8.21
N GLN A 437 -4.28 13.94 -7.07
CA GLN A 437 -5.58 13.27 -6.95
C GLN A 437 -6.60 13.89 -7.90
N ILE A 438 -6.64 15.22 -8.00
CA ILE A 438 -7.55 15.89 -8.94
C ILE A 438 -7.21 15.47 -10.38
N VAL A 439 -5.93 15.48 -10.74
CA VAL A 439 -5.49 15.02 -12.07
C VAL A 439 -5.89 13.57 -12.30
N TRP A 440 -5.58 12.67 -11.36
CA TRP A 440 -5.92 11.25 -11.49
C TRP A 440 -7.44 11.03 -11.63
N VAL A 441 -8.25 11.67 -10.78
CA VAL A 441 -9.70 11.52 -10.84
C VAL A 441 -10.29 12.10 -12.13
N VAL A 442 -9.86 13.28 -12.55
CA VAL A 442 -10.44 13.96 -13.72
C VAL A 442 -9.96 13.35 -15.04
N TRP A 443 -8.72 12.85 -15.09
CA TRP A 443 -8.11 12.41 -16.36
C TRP A 443 -8.09 10.89 -16.53
N LEU A 444 -8.02 10.14 -15.43
CA LEU A 444 -7.91 8.67 -15.49
C LEU A 444 -9.16 7.97 -14.97
N TRP A 445 -9.87 8.56 -13.99
CA TRP A 445 -11.09 7.95 -13.45
C TRP A 445 -12.37 8.36 -14.18
N ALA A 446 -12.51 9.64 -14.51
CA ALA A 446 -13.66 10.14 -15.25
C ALA A 446 -13.67 9.51 -16.65
N TRP A 447 -14.82 8.98 -17.05
CA TRP A 447 -14.95 8.31 -18.34
C TRP A 447 -14.95 9.35 -19.46
N ALA A 448 -14.09 9.15 -20.47
CA ALA A 448 -14.02 9.94 -21.68
C ALA A 448 -13.94 9.03 -22.90
N GLN A 449 -14.85 9.21 -23.87
CA GLN A 449 -14.80 8.43 -25.09
C GLN A 449 -13.53 8.75 -25.90
N LEU A 450 -12.66 7.75 -26.06
CA LEU A 450 -11.47 7.87 -26.89
C LEU A 450 -11.82 7.80 -28.38
N PRO A 451 -11.01 8.41 -29.28
CA PRO A 451 -11.26 8.41 -30.72
C PRO A 451 -11.41 7.02 -31.38
N GLY A 452 -10.89 5.97 -30.74
CA GLY A 452 -11.00 4.57 -31.18
C GLY A 452 -12.19 3.79 -30.57
N GLY A 453 -13.04 4.45 -29.78
CA GLY A 453 -14.08 3.79 -28.97
C GLY A 453 -13.57 3.36 -27.59
N GLY A 454 -14.45 3.38 -26.59
CA GLY A 454 -14.12 3.02 -25.20
C GLY A 454 -13.30 4.06 -24.44
N ASP A 455 -12.74 3.66 -23.29
CA ASP A 455 -11.83 4.44 -22.45
C ASP A 455 -10.95 3.48 -21.62
N TYR A 456 -9.76 3.93 -21.17
CA TYR A 456 -8.83 3.10 -20.40
C TYR A 456 -9.20 3.05 -18.92
N PRO A 457 -9.51 1.87 -18.35
CA PRO A 457 -9.92 1.78 -16.95
C PRO A 457 -8.79 2.22 -15.98
N PRO A 458 -9.09 3.06 -14.98
CA PRO A 458 -8.15 3.58 -13.97
C PRO A 458 -7.57 2.54 -13.01
#